data_AF-A0A958SZZ1-F1
#
_entry.id   AF-A0A958SZZ1-F1
#
_cell.length_a   1.000
_cell.length_b   1.000
_cell.length_c   1.000
_cell.angle_alpha   90.00
_cell.angle_beta   90.00
_cell.angle_gamma   90.00
#
_symmetry.space_group_name_H-M   'P 1'
#
loop_
_entity.id
_entity.type
_entity.pdbx_description
1 polymer ?
#
loop_
_entity_poly.entity_id
_entity_poly.type
_entity_poly.pdbx_seq_one_letter_code
_entity_poly.pdbx_strand_id
1 'polypeptide(L)'
;MIRRTFPLILFLFVSLSVFSQEGKKLKGLSFFEIVDSLFIDHDLKNYSARVFSNYKVKQFRLLNDDYKMRYVPNNRFGLGFGFANSKELIDIAFNIKSGKKEATKRFDAQGTIILL
;
A
#
# COMPACT_ATOMS: atom_id res chain seq x y z
N MET A 1 37.86 -15.25 -17.03
CA MET A 1 36.66 -14.74 -16.30
C MET A 1 36.45 -13.23 -16.45
N ILE A 2 37.51 -12.41 -16.43
CA ILE A 2 37.47 -10.94 -16.53
C ILE A 2 36.71 -10.37 -17.75
N ARG A 3 36.77 -11.02 -18.91
CA ARG A 3 36.14 -10.51 -20.15
C ARG A 3 34.60 -10.54 -20.12
N ARG A 4 34.00 -11.44 -19.32
CA ARG A 4 32.54 -11.55 -19.17
C ARG A 4 31.98 -10.68 -18.04
N THR A 5 32.80 -10.37 -17.04
CA THR A 5 32.40 -9.53 -15.88
C THR A 5 32.57 -8.03 -16.15
N PHE A 6 33.47 -7.64 -17.06
CA PHE A 6 33.68 -6.25 -17.45
C PHE A 6 32.40 -5.52 -17.94
N PRO A 7 31.57 -6.07 -18.86
CA PRO A 7 30.35 -5.40 -19.29
C PRO A 7 29.32 -5.24 -18.16
N LEU A 8 29.28 -6.18 -17.21
CA LEU A 8 28.41 -6.09 -16.03
C LEU A 8 28.84 -4.98 -15.08
N ILE A 9 30.15 -4.83 -14.86
CA ILE A 9 30.70 -3.75 -14.02
C ILE A 9 30.49 -2.40 -14.70
N LEU A 10 30.69 -2.31 -16.03
CA LEU A 10 30.41 -1.10 -16.79
C LEU A 10 28.92 -0.73 -16.75
N PHE A 11 28.02 -1.70 -16.87
CA PHE A 11 26.58 -1.48 -16.75
C PHE A 11 26.19 -0.96 -15.36
N LEU A 12 26.83 -1.47 -14.31
CA LEU A 12 26.67 -1.00 -12.93
C LEU A 12 27.17 0.45 -12.73
N PHE A 13 28.26 0.84 -13.39
CA PHE A 13 28.76 2.21 -13.33
C PHE A 13 27.90 3.21 -14.12
N VAL A 14 27.36 2.78 -15.27
CA VAL A 14 26.47 3.63 -16.09
C VAL A 14 25.12 3.84 -15.40
N SER A 15 24.56 2.83 -14.71
CA SER A 15 23.29 2.97 -14.01
C SER A 15 23.35 3.90 -12.79
N LEU A 16 24.52 4.06 -12.15
CA LEU A 16 24.71 5.03 -11.06
C LEU A 16 24.74 6.49 -11.54
N SER A 17 24.93 6.73 -12.84
CA SER A 17 25.07 8.08 -13.42
C SER A 17 23.73 8.75 -13.76
N VAL A 18 22.60 8.04 -13.61
CA VAL A 18 21.26 8.52 -14.02
C VAL A 18 20.46 9.12 -12.85
N PHE A 19 20.99 9.14 -11.63
CA PHE A 19 20.39 9.93 -10.55
C PHE A 19 20.75 11.42 -10.70
N SER A 20 20.18 12.07 -11.72
CA SER A 20 20.13 13.52 -11.80
C SER A 20 19.32 14.03 -10.62
N GLN A 21 20.02 14.66 -9.68
CA GLN A 21 19.44 15.22 -8.47
C GLN A 21 18.55 16.41 -8.85
N GLU A 22 17.25 16.34 -8.56
CA GLU A 22 16.48 17.54 -8.16
C GLU A 22 16.94 18.01 -6.75
N GLY A 23 18.25 18.20 -6.59
CA GLY A 23 18.92 18.31 -5.30
C GLY A 23 19.14 19.74 -4.85
N LYS A 24 18.24 20.68 -5.17
CA LYS A 24 18.38 22.09 -4.75
C LYS A 24 17.37 22.53 -3.67
N LYS A 25 16.24 21.86 -3.49
CA LYS A 25 15.26 22.24 -2.45
C LYS A 25 15.54 21.66 -1.06
N LEU A 26 16.18 20.48 -0.98
CA LEU A 26 16.36 19.75 0.30
C LEU A 26 17.72 19.97 0.98
N LYS A 27 18.73 20.52 0.27
CA LYS A 27 20.13 20.61 0.76
C LYS A 27 20.38 21.67 1.85
N GLY A 28 19.36 22.40 2.28
CA GLY A 28 19.47 23.39 3.37
C GLY A 28 18.50 23.15 4.52
N LEU A 29 17.74 22.05 4.48
CA LEU A 29 16.70 21.75 5.47
C LEU A 29 17.27 20.81 6.53
N SER A 30 16.96 21.11 7.80
CA SER A 30 17.15 20.22 8.93
C SER A 30 16.34 18.93 8.75
N PHE A 31 16.73 17.87 9.46
CA PHE A 31 16.02 16.59 9.41
C PHE A 31 14.50 16.74 9.66
N PHE A 32 14.12 17.58 10.62
CA PHE A 32 12.71 17.84 10.92
C PHE A 32 11.96 18.52 9.77
N GLU A 33 12.58 19.48 9.09
CA GLU A 33 11.97 20.15 7.94
C GLU A 33 11.84 19.21 6.74
N ILE A 34 12.75 18.24 6.59
CA ILE A 34 12.62 17.19 5.59
C ILE A 34 11.43 16.28 5.91
N VAL A 35 11.31 15.83 7.17
CA VAL A 35 10.18 14.99 7.62
C VAL A 35 8.86 15.75 7.44
N ASP A 36 8.79 16.98 7.93
CA ASP A 36 7.63 17.86 7.81
C ASP A 36 7.22 18.03 6.33
N SER A 37 8.16 18.40 5.45
CA SER A 37 7.90 18.56 4.02
C SER A 37 7.48 17.27 3.32
N LEU A 38 7.90 16.09 3.79
CA LEU A 38 7.55 14.81 3.18
C LEU A 38 6.20 14.27 3.64
N PHE A 39 5.86 14.42 4.93
CA PHE A 39 4.70 13.78 5.56
C PHE A 39 3.53 14.75 5.85
N ILE A 40 3.81 16.03 6.07
CA ILE A 40 2.79 17.04 6.38
C ILE A 40 2.42 17.82 5.12
N ASP A 41 1.14 17.81 4.80
CA ASP A 41 0.59 18.56 3.68
C ASP A 41 0.17 19.95 4.17
N HIS A 42 0.78 20.99 3.62
CA HIS A 42 0.52 22.37 4.02
C HIS A 42 -0.68 23.00 3.30
N ASP A 43 -1.29 22.31 2.34
CA ASP A 43 -2.51 22.80 1.68
C ASP A 43 -3.74 22.04 2.17
N LEU A 44 -4.57 22.74 2.95
CA LEU A 44 -5.85 22.23 3.46
C LEU A 44 -6.81 21.76 2.36
N LYS A 45 -6.66 22.22 1.11
CA LYS A 45 -7.50 21.75 0.00
C LYS A 45 -7.24 20.30 -0.38
N ASN A 46 -6.06 19.78 -0.06
CA ASN A 46 -5.72 18.39 -0.31
C ASN A 46 -6.34 17.45 0.75
N TYR A 47 -6.78 17.99 1.88
CA TYR A 47 -7.38 17.23 2.98
C TYR A 47 -8.80 16.78 2.60
N SER A 48 -9.05 15.48 2.73
CA SER A 48 -10.36 14.90 2.46
C SER A 48 -10.77 13.89 3.53
N ALA A 49 -12.04 13.95 3.91
CA ALA A 49 -12.68 12.91 4.69
C ALA A 49 -13.31 11.88 3.74
N ARG A 50 -13.22 10.61 4.10
CA ARG A 50 -13.67 9.49 3.27
C ARG A 50 -14.62 8.63 4.07
N VAL A 51 -15.69 8.19 3.42
CA VAL A 51 -16.58 7.14 3.89
C VAL A 51 -16.65 6.11 2.78
N PHE A 52 -16.41 4.85 3.10
CA PHE A 52 -16.34 3.79 2.10
C PHE A 52 -16.93 2.48 2.62
N SER A 53 -17.32 1.63 1.69
CA SER A 53 -17.73 0.25 1.96
C SER A 53 -16.82 -0.70 1.18
N ASN A 54 -16.58 -1.88 1.74
CA ASN A 54 -15.81 -2.92 1.07
C ASN A 54 -16.65 -4.21 0.94
N TYR A 55 -16.43 -4.94 -0.16
CA TYR A 55 -17.10 -6.20 -0.43
C TYR A 55 -16.13 -7.28 -0.93
N LYS A 56 -15.98 -8.36 -0.16
CA LYS A 56 -15.10 -9.49 -0.50
C LYS A 56 -15.86 -10.50 -1.36
N VAL A 57 -15.73 -10.36 -2.69
CA VAL A 57 -16.37 -11.25 -3.68
C VAL A 57 -15.67 -12.60 -3.80
N LYS A 58 -14.33 -12.61 -3.69
CA LYS A 58 -13.49 -13.77 -4.04
C LYS A 58 -13.85 -15.00 -3.22
N GLN A 59 -14.20 -16.07 -3.94
CA GLN A 59 -14.50 -17.40 -3.43
C GLN A 59 -13.71 -18.38 -4.30
N PHE A 60 -13.16 -19.44 -3.70
CA PHE A 60 -12.45 -20.47 -4.45
C PHE A 60 -12.98 -21.85 -4.08
N ARG A 61 -12.87 -22.76 -5.05
CA ARG A 61 -13.27 -24.15 -4.90
C ARG A 61 -12.07 -25.02 -5.25
N LEU A 62 -11.76 -25.97 -4.39
CA LEU A 62 -10.77 -27.00 -4.64
C LEU A 62 -11.52 -28.32 -4.89
N LEU A 63 -11.18 -28.96 -6.00
CA LEU A 63 -11.78 -30.19 -6.48
C LEU A 63 -10.66 -31.21 -6.69
N ASN A 64 -10.83 -32.39 -6.12
CA ASN A 64 -10.12 -33.61 -6.46
C ASN A 64 -11.17 -34.74 -6.61
N ASP A 65 -10.78 -35.87 -7.18
CA ASP A 65 -11.68 -37.00 -7.48
C ASP A 65 -12.47 -37.45 -6.24
N ASP A 66 -11.83 -37.47 -5.08
CA ASP A 66 -12.46 -37.88 -3.81
C ASP A 66 -12.93 -36.72 -2.92
N TYR A 67 -12.51 -35.48 -3.18
CA TYR A 67 -12.72 -34.36 -2.25
C TYR A 67 -13.19 -33.07 -2.92
N LYS A 68 -14.20 -32.44 -2.32
CA LYS A 68 -14.74 -31.14 -2.75
C LYS A 68 -14.72 -30.17 -1.58
N MET A 69 -13.91 -29.11 -1.67
CA MET A 69 -13.85 -28.03 -0.68
C MET A 69 -14.21 -26.68 -1.31
N ARG A 70 -14.98 -25.86 -0.59
CA ARG A 70 -15.36 -24.51 -1.01
C ARG A 70 -15.03 -23.52 0.09
N TYR A 71 -14.21 -22.52 -0.22
CA TYR A 71 -13.98 -21.38 0.66
C TYR A 71 -14.93 -20.24 0.33
N VAL A 72 -15.58 -19.72 1.37
CA VAL A 72 -16.42 -18.53 1.32
C VAL A 72 -16.04 -17.61 2.48
N PRO A 73 -15.70 -16.34 2.25
CA PRO A 73 -15.46 -15.39 3.34
C PRO A 73 -16.70 -15.25 4.22
N ASN A 74 -16.54 -15.36 5.55
CA ASN A 74 -17.62 -15.13 6.51
C ASN A 74 -17.94 -13.64 6.68
N ASN A 75 -16.92 -12.79 6.57
CA ASN A 75 -17.01 -11.34 6.71
C ASN A 75 -16.94 -10.68 5.34
N ARG A 76 -18.05 -10.72 4.57
CA ARG A 76 -18.07 -10.22 3.19
C ARG A 76 -18.17 -8.71 3.07
N PHE A 77 -18.87 -8.07 4.00
CA PHE A 77 -19.12 -6.64 3.97
C PHE A 77 -18.28 -5.95 5.03
N GLY A 78 -17.93 -4.70 4.77
CA GLY A 78 -17.34 -3.82 5.77
C GLY A 78 -17.63 -2.37 5.44
N LEU A 79 -17.60 -1.55 6.48
CA LEU A 79 -17.76 -0.10 6.42
C LEU A 79 -16.54 0.54 7.06
N GLY A 80 -16.08 1.62 6.48
CA GLY A 80 -14.95 2.36 7.00
C GLY A 80 -15.08 3.84 6.77
N PHE A 81 -14.26 4.56 7.52
CA PHE A 81 -14.03 5.97 7.36
C PHE A 81 -12.54 6.21 7.36
N GLY A 82 -12.13 7.32 6.77
CA GLY A 82 -10.72 7.62 6.66
C GLY A 82 -10.48 9.07 6.34
N PHE A 83 -9.19 9.40 6.35
CA PHE A 83 -8.67 10.70 6.03
C PHE A 83 -7.57 10.53 4.98
N ALA A 84 -7.51 11.42 4.00
CA ALA A 84 -6.45 11.43 2.99
C ALA A 84 -6.00 12.86 2.66
N ASN A 85 -4.71 13.01 2.40
CA ASN A 85 -4.11 14.20 1.79
C ASN A 85 -3.23 13.80 0.58
N SER A 86 -2.42 14.71 0.05
CA SER A 86 -1.55 14.40 -1.10
C SER A 86 -0.39 13.45 -0.78
N LYS A 87 -0.12 13.18 0.50
CA LYS A 87 1.04 12.42 0.99
C LYS A 87 0.66 11.09 1.66
N GLU A 88 -0.50 11.06 2.32
CA GLU A 88 -0.91 9.99 3.22
C GLU A 88 -2.40 9.67 3.08
N LEU A 89 -2.73 8.41 3.33
CA LEU A 89 -4.10 7.90 3.36
C LEU A 89 -4.23 6.95 4.55
N ILE A 90 -5.10 7.31 5.49
CA ILE A 90 -5.36 6.56 6.71
C ILE A 90 -6.83 6.17 6.74
N ASP A 91 -7.08 4.88 6.62
CA ASP A 91 -8.43 4.30 6.58
C ASP A 91 -8.63 3.35 7.76
N ILE A 92 -9.75 3.48 8.46
CA ILE A 92 -10.20 2.58 9.53
C ILE A 92 -11.49 1.92 9.07
N ALA A 93 -11.52 0.59 9.06
CA ALA A 93 -12.67 -0.19 8.59
C ALA A 93 -13.07 -1.29 9.57
N PHE A 94 -14.38 -1.53 9.66
CA PHE A 94 -15.00 -2.57 10.46
C PHE A 94 -15.72 -3.55 9.53
N ASN A 95 -15.53 -4.85 9.77
CA ASN A 95 -16.26 -5.88 9.06
C ASN A 95 -17.66 -6.06 9.65
N ILE A 96 -18.67 -6.19 8.79
CA ILE A 96 -20.05 -6.47 9.15
C ILE A 96 -20.32 -7.97 9.02
N LYS A 97 -20.93 -8.55 10.06
CA LYS A 97 -21.41 -9.94 10.06
C LYS A 97 -22.58 -10.07 9.09
N SER A 98 -22.49 -11.00 8.14
CA SER A 98 -23.59 -11.34 7.23
C SER A 98 -24.04 -12.77 7.47
N GLY A 99 -25.21 -12.94 8.10
CA GLY A 99 -25.83 -14.25 8.37
C GLY A 99 -25.44 -14.87 9.72
N LYS A 100 -25.68 -16.18 9.88
CA LYS A 100 -25.52 -16.93 11.14
C LYS A 100 -24.10 -17.47 11.40
N LYS A 101 -23.10 -17.09 10.59
CA LYS A 101 -21.72 -17.59 10.74
C LYS A 101 -20.94 -16.71 11.71
N GLU A 102 -20.11 -17.33 12.54
CA GLU A 102 -19.22 -16.59 13.42
C GLU A 102 -18.25 -15.72 12.62
N ALA A 103 -18.07 -14.48 13.07
CA ALA A 103 -17.08 -13.59 12.47
C ALA A 103 -15.69 -14.12 12.77
N THR A 104 -14.84 -14.11 11.75
CA THR A 104 -13.41 -14.32 11.96
C THR A 104 -12.86 -13.13 12.75
N LYS A 105 -12.40 -13.37 13.99
CA LYS A 105 -11.67 -12.38 14.79
C LYS A 105 -10.25 -12.27 14.24
N ARG A 106 -9.95 -11.16 13.56
CA ARG A 106 -8.65 -10.92 12.94
C ARG A 106 -8.35 -9.42 12.96
N PHE A 107 -7.13 -9.07 13.35
CA PHE A 107 -6.56 -7.73 13.15
C PHE A 107 -5.82 -7.73 11.81
N ASP A 108 -6.12 -6.78 10.95
CA ASP A 108 -5.51 -6.60 9.63
C ASP A 108 -4.99 -5.18 9.52
N ALA A 109 -3.67 -5.04 9.36
CA ALA A 109 -3.02 -3.77 9.01
C ALA A 109 -2.48 -3.89 7.58
N GLN A 110 -2.81 -2.93 6.73
CA GLN A 110 -2.35 -2.89 5.34
C GLN A 110 -1.76 -1.52 5.05
N GLY A 111 -0.52 -1.51 4.57
CA GLY A 111 0.13 -0.33 4.01
C GLY A 111 0.30 -0.49 2.50
N THR A 112 0.21 0.59 1.74
CA THR A 112 0.50 0.62 0.30
C THR A 112 1.26 1.89 -0.01
N ILE A 113 2.39 1.75 -0.72
CA ILE A 113 3.12 2.89 -1.25
C ILE A 113 2.66 3.08 -2.69
N ILE A 114 2.07 4.25 -2.99
CA ILE A 114 1.70 4.63 -4.35
C ILE A 114 2.82 5.52 -4.87
N LEU A 115 3.52 5.04 -5.90
CA LEU A 115 4.48 5.85 -6.66
C LEU A 115 3.72 6.43 -7.85
N LEU A 116 3.65 7.76 -7.94
CA LEU A 116 3.07 8.50 -9.07
C LEU A 116 4.16 8.88 -10.08
#